data_AF-W7B1X9-F1
#
_entry.id   AF-W7B1X9-F1
#
_cell.length_a   1.000
_cell.length_b   1.000
_cell.length_c   1.000
_cell.angle_alpha   90.00
_cell.angle_beta   90.00
_cell.angle_gamma   90.00
#
_symmetry.space_group_name_H-M   'P 1'
#
loop_
_entity.id
_entity.type
_entity.pdbx_description
1 polymer ?
#
loop_
_entity_poly.entity_id
_entity_poly.type
_entity_poly.pdbx_seq_one_letter_code
_entity_poly.pdbx_strand_id
1 'polypeptide(L)'
;MNDYTEELTKQLLAKNPALSEEKALWWVEMLWSDFESSYAKAGYPYRGAQYAADYVKQQIEQHGAMLHLVTRKQKDENEGEIK
;
A
#
# COMPACT_ATOMS: atom_id res chain seq x y z
N MET A 1 7.77 -1.92 11.67
CA MET A 1 6.49 -1.86 10.95
C MET A 1 5.32 -1.77 11.94
N ASN A 2 5.15 -2.76 12.83
CA ASN A 2 4.00 -2.88 13.74
C ASN A 2 3.59 -1.56 14.45
N ASP A 3 4.56 -0.80 14.98
CA ASP A 3 4.29 0.44 15.71
C ASP A 3 3.69 1.57 14.84
N TYR A 4 3.95 1.55 13.53
CA TYR A 4 3.43 2.56 12.58
C TYR A 4 2.16 2.08 11.89
N THR A 5 1.98 0.78 11.73
CA THR A 5 0.87 0.21 10.97
C THR A 5 -0.47 0.63 11.55
N GLU A 6 -0.66 0.52 12.87
CA GLU A 6 -1.91 0.87 13.54
C GLU A 6 -2.29 2.35 13.31
N GLU A 7 -1.32 3.25 13.45
CA GLU A 7 -1.51 4.69 13.27
C GLU A 7 -1.81 5.05 11.80
N LEU A 8 -1.09 4.45 10.86
CA LEU A 8 -1.32 4.64 9.42
C LEU A 8 -2.69 4.08 9.00
N THR A 9 -3.11 2.95 9.54
CA THR A 9 -4.45 2.37 9.29
C THR A 9 -5.54 3.30 9.79
N LYS A 10 -5.42 3.86 11.00
CA LYS A 10 -6.36 4.86 11.52
C LYS A 10 -6.41 6.11 10.65
N GLN A 11 -5.26 6.62 10.21
CA GLN A 11 -5.19 7.76 9.30
C GLN A 11 -5.90 7.48 7.96
N LEU A 12 -5.69 6.29 7.39
CA LEU A 12 -6.35 5.90 6.14
C LEU A 12 -7.86 5.75 6.32
N LEU A 13 -8.33 5.17 7.41
CA LEU A 13 -9.77 5.08 7.71
C LEU A 13 -10.41 6.46 7.89
N ALA A 14 -9.72 7.38 8.57
CA ALA A 14 -10.18 8.76 8.70
C ALA A 14 -10.25 9.48 7.35
N LYS A 15 -9.29 9.22 6.45
CA LYS A 15 -9.25 9.79 5.10
C LYS A 15 -10.29 9.17 4.16
N ASN A 16 -10.59 7.88 4.33
CA ASN A 16 -11.45 7.11 3.45
C ASN A 16 -12.39 6.17 4.25
N PRO A 17 -13.55 6.69 4.68
CA PRO A 17 -14.56 5.92 5.40
C PRO A 17 -15.22 4.79 4.58
N ALA A 18 -14.98 4.72 3.27
CA ALA A 18 -15.50 3.64 2.42
C ALA A 18 -14.67 2.35 2.50
N LEU A 19 -13.49 2.40 3.14
CA LEU A 19 -12.69 1.20 3.42
C LEU A 19 -13.15 0.52 4.71
N SER A 20 -13.13 -0.81 4.73
CA SER A 20 -13.09 -1.55 5.98
C SER A 20 -11.70 -1.45 6.62
N GLU A 21 -11.63 -1.65 7.94
CA GLU A 21 -10.36 -1.69 8.67
C GLU A 21 -9.38 -2.70 8.07
N GLU A 22 -9.84 -3.91 7.76
CA GLU A 22 -9.02 -4.94 7.10
C GLU A 22 -8.45 -4.46 5.75
N LYS A 23 -9.26 -3.77 4.94
CA LYS A 23 -8.78 -3.23 3.65
C LYS A 23 -7.81 -2.08 3.86
N ALA A 24 -8.04 -1.21 4.84
CA ALA A 24 -7.12 -0.13 5.16
C ALA A 24 -5.77 -0.67 5.64
N LEU A 25 -5.77 -1.69 6.51
CA LEU A 25 -4.57 -2.41 6.92
C LEU A 25 -3.83 -2.99 5.72
N TRP A 26 -4.54 -3.74 4.86
CA TRP A 26 -3.94 -4.33 3.66
C TRP A 26 -3.28 -3.28 2.74
N TRP A 27 -3.91 -2.12 2.55
CA TRP A 27 -3.32 -1.02 1.78
C TRP A 27 -2.04 -0.47 2.42
N VAL A 28 -2.03 -0.29 3.74
CA VAL A 28 -0.84 0.17 4.48
C VAL A 28 0.30 -0.84 4.32
N GLU A 29 0.03 -2.13 4.50
CA GLU A 29 1.02 -3.19 4.33
C GLU A 29 1.55 -3.28 2.90
N MET A 30 0.67 -3.15 1.91
CA MET A 30 1.03 -3.21 0.50
C MET A 30 1.91 -2.02 0.08
N LEU A 31 1.54 -0.79 0.46
CA LEU A 31 2.35 0.40 0.17
C LEU A 31 3.72 0.34 0.85
N TRP A 32 3.76 -0.19 2.07
CA TRP A 32 5.02 -0.40 2.79
C TRP A 32 5.92 -1.40 2.08
N SER A 33 5.37 -2.56 1.70
CA SER A 33 6.12 -3.60 1.01
C SER A 33 6.59 -3.15 -0.37
N ASP A 34 5.79 -2.38 -1.10
CA ASP A 34 6.15 -1.82 -2.40
C ASP A 34 7.32 -0.82 -2.27
N PHE A 35 7.27 0.03 -1.24
CA PHE A 35 8.35 0.93 -0.90
C PHE A 35 9.65 0.18 -0.61
N GLU A 36 9.64 -0.78 0.31
CA GLU A 36 10.85 -1.53 0.68
C GLU A 36 11.44 -2.30 -0.51
N SER A 37 10.57 -2.87 -1.35
CA SER A 37 10.97 -3.56 -2.58
C SER A 37 11.62 -2.62 -3.59
N SER A 38 11.02 -1.46 -3.83
CA SER A 38 11.54 -0.44 -4.77
C SER A 38 12.85 0.17 -4.26
N TYR A 39 12.93 0.41 -2.96
CA TYR A 39 14.11 0.97 -2.31
C TYR A 39 15.31 0.02 -2.36
N ALA A 40 15.09 -1.28 -2.10
CA ALA A 40 16.11 -2.32 -2.20
C ALA A 40 16.62 -2.47 -3.63
N LYS A 41 15.72 -2.47 -4.63
CA LYS A 41 16.10 -2.54 -6.06
C LYS A 41 16.96 -1.36 -6.52
N ALA A 42 16.76 -0.18 -5.95
CA ALA A 42 17.55 1.01 -6.26
C ALA A 42 18.95 1.02 -5.60
N GLY A 43 19.30 -0.01 -4.81
CA GLY A 43 20.62 -0.15 -4.18
C GLY A 43 20.87 0.82 -3.02
N TYR A 44 19.83 1.46 -2.50
CA TYR A 44 19.98 2.39 -1.38
C TYR A 44 20.05 1.64 -0.03
N PRO A 45 20.87 2.12 0.93
CA PRO A 45 20.91 1.54 2.27
C PRO A 45 19.60 1.80 3.01
N TYR A 46 18.97 0.75 3.55
CA TYR A 46 17.70 0.86 4.27
C TYR A 46 17.78 1.92 5.38
N ARG A 47 16.89 2.92 5.31
CA ARG A 47 16.87 4.07 6.22
C ARG A 47 16.00 3.87 7.47
N GLY A 48 15.53 2.64 7.70
CA GLY A 48 14.70 2.30 8.84
C GLY A 48 13.20 2.52 8.61
N ALA A 49 12.41 2.01 9.56
CA ALA A 49 10.97 1.96 9.47
C ALA A 49 10.29 3.35 9.43
N GLN A 50 10.88 4.37 10.04
CA GLN A 50 10.33 5.73 10.02
C GLN A 50 10.23 6.28 8.58
N TYR A 51 11.23 6.01 7.75
CA TYR A 51 11.26 6.52 6.37
C TYR A 51 10.20 5.84 5.49
N ALA A 52 9.96 4.54 5.70
CA ALA A 52 8.85 3.84 5.06
C ALA A 52 7.49 4.37 5.56
N ALA A 53 7.34 4.64 6.86
CA ALA A 53 6.12 5.22 7.42
C ALA A 53 5.81 6.61 6.84
N ASP A 54 6.82 7.48 6.70
CA ASP A 54 6.67 8.81 6.09
C ASP A 54 6.21 8.70 4.62
N TYR A 55 6.77 7.77 3.86
CA TYR A 55 6.33 7.49 2.50
C TYR A 55 4.87 7.02 2.46
N VAL A 56 4.49 6.03 3.28
CA VAL A 56 3.11 5.51 3.31
C VAL A 56 2.13 6.61 3.72
N LYS A 57 2.48 7.44 4.70
CA LYS A 57 1.68 8.61 5.10
C LYS A 57 1.45 9.57 3.94
N GLN A 58 2.48 9.85 3.14
CA GLN A 58 2.36 10.69 1.95
C GLN A 58 1.42 10.06 0.91
N GLN A 59 1.50 8.75 0.68
CA GLN A 59 0.61 8.04 -0.24
C GLN A 59 -0.85 8.07 0.24
N ILE A 60 -1.09 7.88 1.55
CA ILE A 60 -2.43 8.01 2.14
C ILE A 60 -2.98 9.43 1.94
N GLU A 61 -2.17 10.45 2.15
CA GLU A 61 -2.64 11.84 2.01
C GLU A 61 -3.01 12.17 0.56
N GLN A 62 -2.18 11.72 -0.39
CA GLN A 62 -2.36 12.01 -1.82
C GLN A 62 -3.46 11.17 -2.50
N HIS A 63 -3.56 9.89 -2.12
CA HIS A 63 -4.38 8.92 -2.85
C HIS A 63 -5.39 8.15 -1.98
N GLY A 64 -5.28 8.24 -0.66
CA GLY A 64 -6.06 7.46 0.31
C GLY A 64 -7.57 7.50 0.08
N ALA A 65 -8.10 8.67 -0.28
CA ALA A 65 -9.53 8.89 -0.53
C ALA A 65 -10.09 8.05 -1.69
N MET A 66 -9.26 7.61 -2.63
CA MET A 66 -9.68 6.90 -3.84
C MET A 66 -9.30 5.41 -3.83
N LEU A 67 -8.60 4.93 -2.80
CA LEU A 67 -8.11 3.53 -2.77
C LEU A 67 -9.23 2.49 -2.83
N HIS A 68 -10.46 2.84 -2.43
CA HIS A 68 -11.63 1.94 -2.53
C HIS A 68 -12.07 1.68 -3.99
N LEU A 69 -11.64 2.53 -4.93
CA LEU A 69 -11.93 2.39 -6.37
C LEU A 69 -10.93 1.45 -7.07
N VAL A 70 -9.78 1.17 -6.45
CA VAL A 70 -8.76 0.34 -7.07
C VAL A 70 -9.21 -1.11 -7.03
N THR A 71 -9.47 -1.67 -8.21
CA THR A 71 -9.76 -3.08 -8.40
C THR A 71 -8.48 -3.80 -8.81
N ARG A 72 -8.26 -4.99 -8.24
CA ARG A 72 -7.16 -5.86 -8.70
C ARG A 72 -7.52 -6.31 -10.13
N LYS A 73 -6.76 -5.88 -11.14
CA LYS A 73 -6.76 -6.61 -12.42
C LYS A 73 -6.15 -7.99 -12.15
N GLN A 74 -6.98 -9.03 -12.16
CA GLN A 74 -6.45 -10.38 -12.31
C GLN A 74 -5.86 -10.45 -13.72
N LYS A 75 -4.69 -11.08 -13.84
CA LYS A 75 -4.10 -11.40 -15.14
C LYS A 75 -5.06 -12.41 -15.77
N ASP A 76 -5.80 -12.03 -16.80
CA ASP A 76 -6.58 -12.98 -17.58
C ASP A 76 -5.61 -13.97 -18.23
N GLU A 77 -5.42 -15.13 -17.60
CA GLU A 77 -4.67 -16.27 -18.15
C GLU A 77 -5.50 -16.98 -19.23
N ASN A 78 -5.85 -16.26 -20.30
CA ASN A 78 -6.49 -16.83 -21.49
C ASN A 78 -5.81 -16.34 -22.78
N GLU A 79 -4.47 -16.38 -22.82
CA GLU A 79 -3.72 -16.46 -24.08
C GLU A 79 -2.97 -17.79 -24.09
N GLY A 80 -3.73 -18.87 -24.30
CA GLY A 80 -3.16 -20.20 -24.27
C GLY A 80 -4.10 -21.28 -24.77
N GLU A 81 -5.09 -20.98 -25.61
CA GLU A 81 -5.86 -22.04 -26.25
C GLU A 81 -6.33 -21.69 -27.69
N ILE A 82 -5.74 -22.45 -28.64
CA ILE A 82 -6.30 -22.97 -29.91
C ILE A 82 -6.34 -21.94 -31.08
N LYS A 83 -5.65 -22.08 -32.23
CA LYS A 83 -5.34 -23.24 -33.10
C LYS A 83 -4.01 -23.05 -33.84
#